data_AF-A0A968VYK0-F1
#
_entry.id   AF-A0A968VYK0-F1
#
_cell.length_a   1.000
_cell.length_b   1.000
_cell.length_c   1.000
_cell.angle_alpha   90.00
_cell.angle_beta   90.00
_cell.angle_gamma   90.00
#
_symmetry.space_group_name_H-M   'P 1'
#
loop_
_entity.id
_entity.type
_entity.pdbx_description
1 polymer ?
#
loop_
_entity_poly.entity_id
_entity_poly.type
_entity_poly.pdbx_seq_one_letter_code
_entity_poly.pdbx_strand_id
1 'polypeptide(L)'
;MIKCNFQILAYVDEDYNNKDWYLNTCTVLSPQVVFGMLRLLIDSCGIDGGDIYVGDPVKYFTKPYYDLCNEKYPNVHYLSYKHEQGREAPEYTDTAAFFSSDGIISNILPKIYLDAEYAINLAVLKTHESAGVTSCAKNHFGTLALPSTTSASHLHYSLPNYNDEIPGYRVLVDIMGHDCLGRKTVLFLVDGLWGGGGSKGGAVPPVKWKMPPFNNDYPSSVFVSQDAVAIESVCYRLCKAEFPGLFTTALSSGVEDYLLQAADSSYRPKDLVYDPEKDNSPIAGSLGVFEHWNNAADKQYSRNLSIGNGIELIKVVNTATPLPVGSTNAKALQNTLAFSVYPNPASCVATIEPLNGGAFYSITNMAGKRLKKVMCLGKNQWLTYLYWHQAYIFFNQWNPAANR
;
A
#
# COMPACT_ATOMS: atom_id res chain seq x y z
N MET A 1 -14.61 13.09 6.71
CA MET A 1 -13.13 13.20 6.65
C MET A 1 -12.44 11.84 6.51
N ILE A 2 -11.45 11.74 5.61
CA ILE A 2 -10.67 10.55 5.27
C ILE A 2 -9.17 10.81 5.45
N LYS A 3 -8.47 9.91 6.16
CA LYS A 3 -7.00 9.90 6.24
C LYS A 3 -6.40 8.90 5.25
N CYS A 4 -5.74 9.38 4.20
CA CYS A 4 -4.85 8.56 3.36
C CYS A 4 -3.47 8.48 4.01
N ASN A 5 -3.21 7.42 4.78
CA ASN A 5 -1.94 7.14 5.43
C ASN A 5 -0.93 6.57 4.43
N PHE A 6 0.27 7.15 4.39
CA PHE A 6 1.42 6.52 3.78
C PHE A 6 2.70 7.04 4.40
N GLN A 7 3.70 6.16 4.51
CA GLN A 7 5.01 6.55 4.97
C GLN A 7 5.88 7.01 3.80
N ILE A 8 6.55 8.16 3.97
CA ILE A 8 7.57 8.64 3.04
C ILE A 8 8.87 8.72 3.80
N LEU A 9 9.88 7.90 3.56
CA LEU A 9 11.16 8.07 4.26
C LEU A 9 12.04 9.18 3.62
N ALA A 10 11.45 10.32 3.25
CA ALA A 10 12.14 11.41 2.53
C ALA A 10 12.72 12.51 3.42
N TYR A 11 13.90 12.97 3.03
CA TYR A 11 14.52 14.21 3.48
C TYR A 11 14.58 15.20 2.31
N VAL A 12 14.35 16.48 2.62
CA VAL A 12 14.31 17.54 1.60
C VAL A 12 15.47 18.52 1.69
N ASP A 13 15.78 19.16 0.57
CA ASP A 13 16.52 20.43 0.50
C ASP A 13 15.59 21.63 0.78
N GLU A 14 16.12 22.85 0.66
CA GLU A 14 15.38 24.10 0.90
C GLU A 14 14.21 24.29 -0.07
N ASP A 15 14.28 23.70 -1.27
CA ASP A 15 13.26 23.75 -2.32
C ASP A 15 12.26 22.59 -2.24
N TYR A 16 12.29 21.82 -1.14
CA TYR A 16 11.45 20.64 -0.94
C TYR A 16 11.71 19.50 -1.95
N ASN A 17 12.80 19.56 -2.71
CA ASN A 17 13.23 18.44 -3.53
C ASN A 17 13.80 17.36 -2.63
N ASN A 18 13.62 16.10 -3.02
CA ASN A 18 14.29 15.00 -2.35
C ASN A 18 15.81 15.17 -2.46
N LYS A 19 16.54 15.05 -1.35
CA LYS A 19 18.00 14.99 -1.39
C LYS A 19 18.45 13.76 -2.20
N ASP A 20 19.44 13.94 -3.09
CA ASP A 20 19.79 13.05 -4.22
C ASP A 20 19.98 11.56 -3.90
N TRP A 21 20.36 11.19 -2.68
CA TRP A 21 20.58 9.79 -2.29
C TRP A 21 19.30 8.97 -2.12
N TYR A 22 18.12 9.60 -2.21
CA TYR A 22 16.84 8.99 -1.86
C TYR A 22 15.88 8.74 -3.05
N LEU A 23 16.06 9.47 -4.15
CA LEU A 23 15.20 9.41 -5.36
C LEU A 23 15.22 8.08 -6.10
N ASN A 24 16.20 7.23 -5.80
CA ASN A 24 16.40 5.95 -6.45
C ASN A 24 16.14 4.81 -5.48
N THR A 25 15.07 4.85 -4.68
CA THR A 25 14.90 3.91 -3.57
C THR A 25 13.48 3.33 -3.52
N CYS A 26 13.35 2.02 -3.30
CA CYS A 26 12.07 1.31 -3.14
C CYS A 26 11.49 1.52 -1.72
N THR A 27 11.73 2.69 -1.13
CA THR A 27 11.32 3.02 0.24
C THR A 27 10.29 4.15 0.31
N VAL A 28 9.78 4.59 -0.84
CA VAL A 28 8.70 5.57 -0.95
C VAL A 28 7.59 5.11 -1.87
N LEU A 29 6.38 5.51 -1.52
CA LEU A 29 5.20 5.36 -2.35
C LEU A 29 5.34 6.20 -3.62
N SER A 30 4.94 5.71 -4.79
CA SER A 30 5.04 6.47 -6.03
C SER A 30 4.04 7.65 -6.03
N PRO A 31 4.44 8.88 -6.44
CA PRO A 31 3.50 10.02 -6.54
C PRO A 31 2.26 9.72 -7.38
N GLN A 32 2.40 8.86 -8.40
CA GLN A 32 1.32 8.44 -9.27
C GLN A 32 0.26 7.60 -8.56
N VAL A 33 0.65 6.82 -7.55
CA VAL A 33 -0.29 6.04 -6.72
C VAL A 33 -1.10 6.97 -5.83
N VAL A 34 -0.46 7.97 -5.21
CA VAL A 34 -1.15 9.02 -4.44
C VAL A 34 -2.14 9.77 -5.33
N PHE A 35 -1.69 10.25 -6.49
CA PHE A 35 -2.55 10.96 -7.44
C PHE A 35 -3.71 10.08 -7.93
N GLY A 36 -3.46 8.80 -8.20
CA GLY A 36 -4.49 7.83 -8.58
C GLY A 36 -5.54 7.62 -7.49
N MET A 37 -5.12 7.59 -6.23
CA MET A 37 -6.01 7.50 -5.07
C MET A 37 -6.86 8.76 -4.93
N LEU A 38 -6.25 9.96 -5.00
CA LEU A 38 -7.00 11.21 -4.95
C LEU A 38 -8.00 11.32 -6.11
N ARG A 39 -7.61 10.89 -7.31
CA ARG A 39 -8.51 10.81 -8.46
C ARG A 39 -9.69 9.88 -8.22
N LEU A 40 -9.45 8.70 -7.64
CA LEU A 40 -10.53 7.78 -7.31
C LEU A 40 -11.50 8.41 -6.31
N LEU A 41 -10.99 8.98 -5.22
CA LEU A 41 -11.82 9.53 -4.15
C LEU A 41 -12.61 10.77 -4.62
N ILE A 42 -11.95 11.70 -5.30
CA ILE A 42 -12.55 12.99 -5.67
C ILE A 42 -13.35 12.85 -6.97
N ASP A 43 -12.73 12.42 -8.06
CA ASP A 43 -13.39 12.42 -9.38
C ASP A 43 -14.42 11.29 -9.51
N SER A 44 -14.12 10.10 -8.97
CA SER A 44 -15.00 8.93 -9.14
C SER A 44 -16.01 8.75 -8.01
N CYS A 45 -15.61 9.01 -6.76
CA CYS A 45 -16.49 8.86 -5.60
C CYS A 45 -17.16 10.17 -5.17
N GLY A 46 -16.75 11.32 -5.71
CA GLY A 46 -17.36 12.62 -5.41
C GLY A 46 -17.06 13.15 -3.99
N ILE A 47 -16.00 12.66 -3.35
CA ILE A 47 -15.58 13.12 -2.02
C ILE A 47 -14.95 14.51 -2.15
N ASP A 48 -15.32 15.44 -1.29
CA ASP A 48 -14.72 16.78 -1.27
C ASP A 48 -13.23 16.68 -0.92
N GLY A 49 -12.39 17.41 -1.66
CA GLY A 49 -10.95 17.47 -1.40
C GLY A 49 -10.64 17.96 0.02
N GLY A 50 -11.43 18.91 0.54
CA GLY A 50 -11.29 19.43 1.91
C GLY A 50 -11.55 18.40 3.01
N ASP A 51 -12.15 17.26 2.67
CA ASP A 51 -12.33 16.14 3.59
C ASP A 51 -11.17 15.14 3.57
N ILE A 52 -10.13 15.35 2.75
CA ILE A 52 -9.05 14.37 2.52
C ILE A 52 -7.74 14.89 3.07
N TYR A 53 -7.14 14.10 3.98
CA TYR A 53 -5.79 14.32 4.49
C TYR A 53 -4.83 13.26 3.97
N VAL A 54 -3.78 13.67 3.29
CA VAL A 54 -2.83 12.77 2.62
C VAL A 54 -1.40 13.09 3.02
N GLY A 55 -0.64 12.10 3.50
CA GLY A 55 0.76 12.30 3.90
C GLY A 55 1.20 11.55 5.15
N ASP A 56 2.46 11.77 5.51
CA ASP A 56 3.15 11.20 6.67
C ASP A 56 3.26 12.26 7.79
N PRO A 57 2.87 11.96 9.04
CA PRO A 57 2.91 12.94 10.12
C PRO A 57 4.33 13.36 10.55
N VAL A 58 5.37 12.56 10.23
CA VAL A 58 6.74 12.81 10.71
C VAL A 58 7.76 12.92 9.58
N LYS A 59 7.31 12.95 8.31
CA LYS A 59 8.16 13.05 7.14
C LYS A 59 7.66 14.07 6.14
N TYR A 60 8.53 14.50 5.24
CA TYR A 60 8.23 15.57 4.31
C TYR A 60 7.36 15.11 3.15
N PHE A 61 6.26 15.84 2.90
CA PHE A 61 5.50 15.72 1.66
C PHE A 61 6.22 16.50 0.55
N THR A 62 7.04 15.78 -0.22
CA THR A 62 8.04 16.44 -1.06
C THR A 62 7.44 17.06 -2.31
N LYS A 63 8.20 17.98 -2.92
CA LYS A 63 7.75 18.78 -4.07
C LYS A 63 7.15 17.94 -5.21
N PRO A 64 7.70 16.78 -5.62
CA PRO A 64 7.12 15.98 -6.70
C PRO A 64 5.70 15.45 -6.39
N TYR A 65 5.39 15.13 -5.13
CA TYR A 65 4.04 14.73 -4.74
C TYR A 65 3.12 15.95 -4.72
N TYR A 66 3.59 17.03 -4.12
CA TYR A 66 2.81 18.25 -3.92
C TYR A 66 2.43 18.87 -5.26
N ASP A 67 3.39 19.12 -6.15
CA ASP A 67 3.11 19.71 -7.46
C ASP A 67 2.09 18.86 -8.24
N LEU A 68 2.31 17.53 -8.31
CA LEU A 68 1.45 16.63 -9.07
C LEU A 68 0.02 16.59 -8.53
N CYS A 69 -0.15 16.56 -7.20
CA CYS A 69 -1.47 16.43 -6.59
C CYS A 69 -2.16 17.79 -6.47
N ASN A 70 -1.46 18.81 -5.98
CA ASN A 70 -2.00 20.14 -5.69
C ASN A 70 -2.37 20.90 -6.97
N GLU A 71 -1.70 20.66 -8.10
CA GLU A 71 -2.09 21.25 -9.40
C GLU A 71 -3.55 20.92 -9.77
N LYS A 72 -3.99 19.70 -9.46
CA LYS A 72 -5.36 19.25 -9.78
C LYS A 72 -6.32 19.32 -8.59
N TYR A 73 -5.83 19.05 -7.37
CA TYR A 73 -6.63 18.96 -6.16
C TYR A 73 -6.11 19.94 -5.09
N PRO A 74 -6.27 21.26 -5.30
CA PRO A 74 -5.72 22.27 -4.39
C PRO A 74 -6.42 22.33 -3.02
N ASN A 75 -7.63 21.75 -2.91
CA ASN A 75 -8.40 21.73 -1.67
C ASN A 75 -8.03 20.57 -0.72
N VAL A 76 -7.11 19.68 -1.12
CA VAL A 76 -6.68 18.53 -0.30
C VAL A 76 -5.69 18.98 0.77
N HIS A 77 -5.80 18.39 1.96
CA HIS A 77 -4.86 18.64 3.06
C HIS A 77 -3.60 17.77 2.91
N TYR A 78 -2.49 18.40 2.53
CA TYR A 78 -1.20 17.72 2.32
C TYR A 78 -0.34 17.74 3.59
N LEU A 79 -0.35 16.63 4.33
CA LEU A 79 0.37 16.48 5.60
C LEU A 79 1.87 16.25 5.38
N SER A 80 2.69 17.00 6.10
CA SER A 80 4.15 17.00 6.05
C SER A 80 4.72 17.20 7.46
N TYR A 81 6.00 16.93 7.68
CA TYR A 81 6.66 17.11 8.98
C TYR A 81 6.50 18.53 9.58
N LYS A 82 6.41 19.57 8.74
CA LYS A 82 6.22 20.96 9.17
C LYS A 82 5.32 21.75 8.20
N HIS A 83 4.66 22.80 8.74
CA HIS A 83 3.87 23.75 7.97
C HIS A 83 4.77 24.60 7.10
N GLU A 84 4.76 24.37 5.79
CA GLU A 84 5.63 25.10 4.86
C GLU A 84 5.21 24.90 3.41
N GLN A 85 5.32 25.97 2.62
CA GLN A 85 5.06 25.95 1.17
C GLN A 85 3.74 25.25 0.80
N GLY A 86 2.65 25.54 1.53
CA GLY A 86 1.30 25.00 1.31
C GLY A 86 1.00 23.63 1.92
N ARG A 87 1.95 23.02 2.64
CA ARG A 87 1.74 21.77 3.39
C ARG A 87 1.46 22.03 4.86
N GLU A 88 0.84 21.06 5.51
CA GLU A 88 0.37 21.14 6.90
C GLU A 88 1.15 20.20 7.81
N ALA A 89 1.57 20.68 9.00
CA ALA A 89 2.05 19.78 10.05
C ALA A 89 0.87 19.14 10.78
N PRO A 90 1.01 17.89 11.27
CA PRO A 90 -0.01 17.31 12.11
C PRO A 90 -0.05 17.98 13.50
N GLU A 91 -1.27 18.13 14.02
CA GLU A 91 -1.50 18.35 15.45
C GLU A 91 -1.47 17.02 16.21
N TYR A 92 -1.03 17.05 17.46
CA TYR A 92 -0.96 15.88 18.35
C TYR A 92 -1.81 16.09 19.60
N THR A 93 -2.26 14.99 20.20
CA THR A 93 -2.89 15.03 21.52
C THR A 93 -1.87 15.13 22.64
N ASP A 94 -2.32 15.66 23.78
CA ASP A 94 -1.53 15.66 25.03
C ASP A 94 -1.61 14.32 25.78
N THR A 95 -2.58 13.47 25.42
CA THR A 95 -2.81 12.16 26.05
C THR A 95 -2.48 11.02 25.10
N ALA A 96 -1.94 9.94 25.67
CA ALA A 96 -1.71 8.71 24.93
C ALA A 96 -3.04 8.10 24.48
N ALA A 97 -3.03 7.53 23.29
CA ALA A 97 -4.16 6.85 22.67
C ALA A 97 -3.79 5.46 22.14
N PHE A 98 -2.50 5.14 22.04
CA PHE A 98 -2.01 3.81 21.71
C PHE A 98 -1.24 3.24 22.91
N PHE A 99 -1.54 2.00 23.28
CA PHE A 99 -0.82 1.27 24.32
C PHE A 99 -0.34 -0.07 23.75
N SER A 100 0.92 -0.42 23.96
CA SER A 100 1.35 -1.78 23.64
C SER A 100 0.75 -2.76 24.66
N SER A 101 0.26 -3.89 24.18
CA SER A 101 -0.44 -4.86 25.04
C SER A 101 0.46 -5.60 26.02
N ASP A 102 1.78 -5.52 25.84
CA ASP A 102 2.77 -5.94 26.84
C ASP A 102 3.01 -4.89 27.95
N GLY A 103 2.36 -3.72 27.87
CA GLY A 103 2.41 -2.65 28.84
C GLY A 103 3.67 -1.78 28.81
N ILE A 104 4.58 -2.01 27.85
CA ILE A 104 5.87 -1.30 27.78
C ILE A 104 5.73 0.11 27.21
N ILE A 105 4.83 0.31 26.24
CA ILE A 105 4.70 1.53 25.44
C ILE A 105 3.34 2.17 25.67
N SER A 106 3.37 3.50 25.78
CA SER A 106 2.22 4.38 25.73
C SER A 106 2.57 5.52 24.77
N ASN A 107 1.72 5.74 23.78
CA ASN A 107 2.01 6.60 22.63
C ASN A 107 0.85 7.57 22.37
N ILE A 108 1.18 8.83 22.13
CA ILE A 108 0.25 9.81 21.57
C ILE A 108 0.05 9.54 20.08
N LEU A 109 -1.09 9.96 19.54
CA LEU A 109 -1.41 9.90 18.12
C LEU A 109 -1.56 11.31 17.52
N PRO A 110 -1.26 11.49 16.24
CA PRO A 110 -1.68 12.69 15.54
C PRO A 110 -3.22 12.78 15.54
N LYS A 111 -3.75 13.94 15.91
CA LYS A 111 -5.19 14.20 16.08
C LYS A 111 -6.01 13.79 14.85
N ILE A 112 -5.45 13.95 13.65
CA ILE A 112 -6.11 13.54 12.41
C ILE A 112 -6.51 12.05 12.36
N TYR A 113 -5.77 11.16 13.02
CA TYR A 113 -6.14 9.73 13.09
C TYR A 113 -7.29 9.48 14.07
N LEU A 114 -7.38 10.29 15.12
CA LEU A 114 -8.48 10.25 16.09
C LEU A 114 -9.77 10.82 15.48
N ASP A 115 -9.66 11.89 14.72
CA ASP A 115 -10.79 12.61 14.12
C ASP A 115 -11.28 11.98 12.80
N ALA A 116 -10.43 11.24 12.08
CA ALA A 116 -10.83 10.59 10.83
C ALA A 116 -11.99 9.62 11.04
N GLU A 117 -12.93 9.60 10.10
CA GLU A 117 -14.02 8.61 10.09
C GLU A 117 -13.55 7.32 9.39
N TYR A 118 -12.79 7.48 8.31
CA TYR A 118 -12.18 6.39 7.56
C TYR A 118 -10.70 6.65 7.30
N ALA A 119 -9.93 5.58 7.21
CA ALA A 119 -8.54 5.60 6.79
C ALA A 119 -8.34 4.73 5.54
N ILE A 120 -7.35 5.09 4.75
CA ILE A 120 -6.82 4.29 3.65
C ILE A 120 -5.32 4.17 3.90
N ASN A 121 -4.80 2.95 3.85
CA ASN A 121 -3.40 2.68 4.19
C ASN A 121 -2.62 2.26 2.94
N LEU A 122 -1.71 3.13 2.48
CA LEU A 122 -0.89 2.94 1.27
C LEU A 122 0.55 2.63 1.69
N ALA A 123 0.99 1.39 1.49
CA ALA A 123 2.35 0.93 1.77
C ALA A 123 3.14 0.64 0.49
N VAL A 124 4.40 0.22 0.64
CA VAL A 124 5.31 -0.10 -0.47
C VAL A 124 5.73 -1.55 -0.39
N LEU A 125 5.78 -2.25 -1.53
CA LEU A 125 6.22 -3.64 -1.59
C LEU A 125 7.73 -3.76 -1.38
N LYS A 126 8.17 -4.07 -0.16
CA LYS A 126 9.59 -4.35 0.11
C LYS A 126 9.84 -5.29 1.29
N THR A 127 11.04 -5.86 1.32
CA THR A 127 11.58 -6.55 2.51
C THR A 127 12.10 -5.57 3.55
N HIS A 128 12.27 -6.06 4.78
CA HIS A 128 12.86 -5.30 5.88
C HIS A 128 13.69 -6.22 6.78
N GLU A 129 14.93 -5.83 7.09
CA GLU A 129 15.88 -6.66 7.83
C GLU A 129 15.42 -7.01 9.25
N SER A 130 14.60 -6.16 9.88
CA SER A 130 14.11 -6.43 11.24
C SER A 130 12.72 -7.09 11.27
N ALA A 131 11.94 -6.92 10.20
CA ALA A 131 10.52 -7.22 10.19
C ALA A 131 10.12 -8.26 9.14
N GLY A 132 11.06 -8.72 8.32
CA GLY A 132 10.83 -9.53 7.13
C GLY A 132 10.26 -8.70 5.98
N VAL A 133 9.11 -8.07 6.19
CA VAL A 133 8.47 -7.14 5.24
C VAL A 133 8.06 -5.84 5.92
N THR A 134 7.96 -4.76 5.12
CA THR A 134 7.24 -3.55 5.53
C THR A 134 6.02 -3.41 4.65
N SER A 135 4.87 -3.75 5.20
CA SER A 135 3.57 -3.64 4.55
C SER A 135 2.70 -2.66 5.35
N CYS A 136 1.38 -2.79 5.27
CA CYS A 136 0.42 -1.85 5.84
C CYS A 136 0.49 -1.68 7.37
N ALA A 137 0.69 -2.75 8.14
CA ALA A 137 0.79 -2.69 9.60
C ALA A 137 2.02 -1.87 10.01
N LYS A 138 3.20 -2.20 9.47
CA LYS A 138 4.43 -1.45 9.77
C LYS A 138 4.42 -0.02 9.22
N ASN A 139 3.58 0.29 8.22
CA ASN A 139 3.39 1.66 7.71
C ASN A 139 2.98 2.65 8.82
N HIS A 140 2.25 2.18 9.84
CA HIS A 140 1.87 2.99 11.00
C HIS A 140 3.02 3.26 11.99
N PHE A 141 4.23 2.75 11.74
CA PHE A 141 5.41 3.24 12.48
C PHE A 141 5.61 4.74 12.23
N GLY A 142 5.26 5.26 11.05
CA GLY A 142 5.23 6.71 10.83
C GLY A 142 4.20 7.41 11.74
N THR A 143 3.01 6.83 11.88
CA THR A 143 1.93 7.33 12.76
C THR A 143 2.32 7.34 14.24
N LEU A 144 3.04 6.30 14.69
CA LEU A 144 3.44 6.10 16.09
C LEU A 144 4.85 6.62 16.40
N ALA A 145 5.49 7.28 15.45
CA ALA A 145 6.78 7.90 15.66
C ALA A 145 6.66 9.03 16.70
N LEU A 146 7.64 9.14 17.58
CA LEU A 146 7.65 10.20 18.60
C LEU A 146 7.87 11.55 17.91
N PRO A 147 7.03 12.57 18.14
CA PRO A 147 7.18 13.87 17.47
C PRO A 147 8.54 14.53 17.76
N SER A 148 9.09 14.29 18.95
CA SER A 148 10.39 14.82 19.40
C SER A 148 11.59 14.24 18.65
N THR A 149 11.49 13.01 18.12
CA THR A 149 12.61 12.34 17.45
C THR A 149 12.31 11.99 15.98
N THR A 150 11.05 12.10 15.54
CA THR A 150 10.56 11.66 14.22
C THR A 150 10.87 10.19 13.92
N SER A 151 10.98 9.38 14.97
CA SER A 151 11.40 7.98 14.93
C SER A 151 10.43 7.07 15.67
N ALA A 152 10.31 5.85 15.16
CA ALA A 152 9.56 4.74 15.75
C ALA A 152 10.49 3.60 16.20
N SER A 153 11.76 3.93 16.50
CA SER A 153 12.77 2.97 16.95
C SER A 153 12.36 2.23 18.23
N HIS A 154 11.60 2.89 19.11
CA HIS A 154 11.10 2.30 20.35
C HIS A 154 10.15 1.12 20.13
N LEU A 155 9.51 1.01 18.96
CA LEU A 155 8.65 -0.14 18.61
C LEU A 155 9.42 -1.35 18.08
N HIS A 156 10.74 -1.25 17.85
CA HIS A 156 11.49 -2.30 17.14
C HIS A 156 11.74 -3.57 17.96
N TYR A 157 11.72 -3.49 19.29
CA TYR A 157 12.01 -4.63 20.18
C TYR A 157 11.09 -5.84 19.96
N SER A 158 9.86 -5.62 19.48
CA SER A 158 8.88 -6.69 19.22
C SER A 158 8.95 -7.25 17.79
N LEU A 159 9.78 -6.67 16.91
CA LEU A 159 9.92 -7.14 15.54
C LEU A 159 10.69 -8.48 15.49
N PRO A 160 10.41 -9.34 14.50
CA PRO A 160 11.00 -10.68 14.36
C PRO A 160 12.52 -10.81 14.55
N ASN A 161 13.32 -9.81 14.19
CA ASN A 161 14.77 -9.87 14.35
C ASN A 161 15.27 -9.47 15.76
N TYR A 162 14.40 -8.87 16.58
CA TYR A 162 14.71 -8.43 17.95
C TYR A 162 13.98 -9.29 19.00
N ASN A 163 12.88 -9.93 18.61
CA ASN A 163 12.17 -10.92 19.40
C ASN A 163 11.92 -12.17 18.54
N ASP A 164 12.68 -13.23 18.81
CA ASP A 164 12.57 -14.54 18.13
C ASP A 164 11.69 -15.54 18.88
N GLU A 165 11.04 -15.14 19.98
CA GLU A 165 10.07 -15.97 20.70
C GLU A 165 8.83 -16.26 19.86
N ILE A 166 8.31 -17.50 19.93
CA ILE A 166 7.12 -17.95 19.19
C ILE A 166 6.27 -18.87 20.07
N PRO A 167 5.01 -18.51 20.38
CA PRO A 167 4.42 -17.20 20.11
C PRO A 167 5.07 -16.12 20.99
N GLY A 168 5.47 -15.00 20.37
CA GLY A 168 6.00 -13.81 21.07
C GLY A 168 5.04 -12.64 20.99
N TYR A 169 5.25 -11.59 21.80
CA TYR A 169 4.49 -10.34 21.64
C TYR A 169 4.81 -9.66 20.29
N ARG A 170 3.78 -9.24 19.56
CA ARG A 170 3.88 -8.59 18.24
C ARG A 170 3.08 -7.29 18.22
N VAL A 171 3.77 -6.15 18.30
CA VAL A 171 3.12 -4.82 18.22
C VAL A 171 2.35 -4.59 16.92
N LEU A 172 2.67 -5.32 15.85
CA LEU A 172 1.91 -5.24 14.60
C LEU A 172 0.47 -5.72 14.77
N VAL A 173 0.19 -6.65 15.69
CA VAL A 173 -1.17 -7.11 16.01
C VAL A 173 -1.96 -6.00 16.71
N ASP A 174 -1.34 -5.29 17.66
CA ASP A 174 -1.93 -4.10 18.30
C ASP A 174 -2.29 -3.04 17.25
N ILE A 175 -1.35 -2.71 16.36
CA ILE A 175 -1.57 -1.71 15.31
C ILE A 175 -2.73 -2.11 14.39
N MET A 176 -2.83 -3.38 14.00
CA MET A 176 -3.92 -3.88 13.16
C MET A 176 -5.27 -3.92 13.87
N GLY A 177 -5.28 -4.06 15.20
CA GLY A 177 -6.50 -4.13 16.00
C GLY A 177 -7.00 -2.80 16.55
N HIS A 178 -6.13 -1.80 16.67
CA HIS A 178 -6.45 -0.49 17.23
C HIS A 178 -7.57 0.20 16.46
N ASP A 179 -8.51 0.82 17.19
CA ASP A 179 -9.71 1.45 16.65
C ASP A 179 -9.37 2.53 15.61
N CYS A 180 -8.44 3.44 15.94
CA CYS A 180 -8.06 4.55 15.06
C CYS A 180 -7.09 4.19 13.92
N LEU A 181 -6.37 3.07 14.02
CA LEU A 181 -5.35 2.68 13.04
C LEU A 181 -5.90 1.60 12.11
N GLY A 182 -6.10 0.38 12.62
CA GLY A 182 -6.56 -0.75 11.84
C GLY A 182 -8.05 -0.69 11.52
N ARG A 183 -8.92 -0.48 12.51
CA ARG A 183 -10.38 -0.64 12.33
C ARG A 183 -11.03 0.45 11.50
N LYS A 184 -10.53 1.70 11.56
CA LYS A 184 -10.93 2.76 10.62
C LYS A 184 -10.42 2.53 9.20
N THR A 185 -9.44 1.65 8.99
CA THR A 185 -8.88 1.43 7.65
C THR A 185 -9.82 0.57 6.81
N VAL A 186 -10.42 1.18 5.78
CA VAL A 186 -11.39 0.51 4.89
C VAL A 186 -10.76 -0.04 3.61
N LEU A 187 -9.54 0.42 3.28
CA LEU A 187 -8.80 0.00 2.10
C LEU A 187 -7.31 0.00 2.37
N PHE A 188 -6.68 -1.12 2.04
CA PHE A 188 -5.24 -1.33 2.07
C PHE A 188 -4.72 -1.40 0.65
N LEU A 189 -3.64 -0.68 0.36
CA LEU A 189 -2.98 -0.69 -0.94
C LEU A 189 -1.48 -0.84 -0.75
N VAL A 190 -0.85 -1.66 -1.58
CA VAL A 190 0.61 -1.79 -1.63
C VAL A 190 1.10 -1.44 -3.02
N ASP A 191 1.92 -0.40 -3.09
CA ASP A 191 2.64 0.01 -4.30
C ASP A 191 3.81 -0.93 -4.56
N GLY A 192 3.65 -1.76 -5.60
CA GLY A 192 4.68 -2.62 -6.15
C GLY A 192 5.20 -2.13 -7.49
N LEU A 193 4.99 -0.87 -7.90
CA LEU A 193 5.52 -0.36 -9.17
C LEU A 193 7.04 -0.55 -9.25
N TRP A 194 7.70 -0.22 -8.14
CA TRP A 194 9.16 -0.24 -7.98
C TRP A 194 9.61 -1.05 -6.77
N GLY A 195 8.84 -2.09 -6.40
CA GLY A 195 9.09 -2.90 -5.21
C GLY A 195 10.47 -3.58 -5.23
N GLY A 196 11.04 -3.87 -4.06
CA GLY A 196 12.41 -4.39 -3.99
C GLY A 196 12.83 -5.06 -2.68
N GLY A 197 13.98 -5.73 -2.72
CA GLY A 197 14.60 -6.38 -1.56
C GLY A 197 15.58 -5.42 -0.89
N GLY A 198 15.22 -4.93 0.29
CA GLY A 198 16.12 -4.16 1.14
C GLY A 198 16.83 -5.03 2.17
N SER A 199 18.15 -4.85 2.29
CA SER A 199 18.96 -5.38 3.38
C SER A 199 19.70 -4.23 4.05
N LYS A 200 19.34 -3.94 5.32
CA LYS A 200 19.95 -2.98 6.26
C LYS A 200 19.43 -1.54 6.18
N GLY A 201 18.20 -1.30 6.64
CA GLY A 201 17.77 -0.02 7.25
C GLY A 201 17.84 1.20 6.35
N GLY A 202 18.07 0.97 5.06
CA GLY A 202 18.52 1.96 4.10
C GLY A 202 17.60 2.02 2.91
N ALA A 203 17.68 3.16 2.25
CA ALA A 203 17.01 3.43 1.01
C ALA A 203 17.69 2.60 -0.11
N VAL A 204 17.14 1.43 -0.43
CA VAL A 204 17.71 0.52 -1.44
C VAL A 204 17.06 0.75 -2.80
N PRO A 205 17.80 0.74 -3.91
CA PRO A 205 17.19 0.93 -5.22
C PRO A 205 16.15 -0.11 -5.62
N PRO A 206 15.14 0.30 -6.42
CA PRO A 206 14.25 -0.65 -7.07
C PRO A 206 15.03 -1.70 -7.83
N VAL A 207 14.66 -2.97 -7.64
CA VAL A 207 15.26 -4.11 -8.34
C VAL A 207 14.23 -4.80 -9.21
N LYS A 208 14.71 -5.43 -10.28
CA LYS A 208 13.89 -6.29 -11.12
C LYS A 208 13.66 -7.62 -10.43
N TRP A 209 12.45 -8.14 -10.53
CA TRP A 209 12.03 -9.40 -9.92
C TRP A 209 12.19 -10.52 -10.94
N LYS A 210 12.90 -11.58 -10.54
CA LYS A 210 13.16 -12.76 -11.37
C LYS A 210 11.95 -13.66 -11.45
N MET A 211 11.16 -13.75 -10.38
CA MET A 211 10.07 -14.70 -10.30
C MET A 211 9.01 -14.42 -11.37
N PRO A 212 8.38 -15.47 -11.93
CA PRO A 212 7.20 -15.29 -12.75
C PRO A 212 6.10 -14.61 -11.93
N PRO A 213 5.38 -13.66 -12.55
CA PRO A 213 5.35 -13.39 -13.98
C PRO A 213 6.26 -12.21 -14.39
N PHE A 214 6.95 -11.60 -13.43
CA PHE A 214 7.77 -10.41 -13.62
C PHE A 214 8.98 -10.68 -14.53
N ASN A 215 9.50 -11.91 -14.53
CA ASN A 215 10.44 -12.41 -15.55
C ASN A 215 11.64 -11.47 -15.80
N ASN A 216 12.32 -11.07 -14.73
CA ASN A 216 13.43 -10.12 -14.74
C ASN A 216 13.03 -8.70 -15.17
N ASP A 217 11.85 -8.26 -14.72
CA ASP A 217 11.36 -6.90 -14.85
C ASP A 217 10.87 -6.35 -13.50
N TYR A 218 10.57 -5.05 -13.44
CA TYR A 218 9.97 -4.45 -12.24
C TYR A 218 8.58 -5.02 -11.99
N PRO A 219 8.14 -5.16 -10.73
CA PRO A 219 6.87 -5.82 -10.46
C PRO A 219 5.68 -5.10 -11.09
N SER A 220 5.80 -3.78 -11.30
CA SER A 220 4.83 -2.99 -12.06
C SER A 220 3.40 -3.25 -11.58
N SER A 221 3.20 -3.37 -10.27
CA SER A 221 1.97 -3.88 -9.68
C SER A 221 1.43 -2.97 -8.59
N VAL A 222 0.13 -3.03 -8.37
CA VAL A 222 -0.55 -2.39 -7.25
C VAL A 222 -1.49 -3.41 -6.62
N PHE A 223 -1.24 -3.76 -5.37
CA PHE A 223 -2.07 -4.72 -4.63
C PHE A 223 -3.10 -3.96 -3.82
N VAL A 224 -4.33 -4.47 -3.71
CA VAL A 224 -5.44 -3.80 -3.03
C VAL A 224 -6.22 -4.82 -2.21
N SER A 225 -6.67 -4.47 -1.01
CA SER A 225 -7.45 -5.37 -0.14
C SER A 225 -8.31 -4.57 0.82
N GLN A 226 -9.43 -5.14 1.26
CA GLN A 226 -10.15 -4.67 2.46
C GLN A 226 -9.79 -5.51 3.70
N ASP A 227 -9.03 -6.59 3.53
CA ASP A 227 -8.50 -7.44 4.59
C ASP A 227 -7.02 -7.11 4.84
N ALA A 228 -6.72 -6.65 6.06
CA ALA A 228 -5.40 -6.22 6.49
C ALA A 228 -4.39 -7.38 6.55
N VAL A 229 -4.83 -8.56 6.98
CA VAL A 229 -3.97 -9.75 7.12
C VAL A 229 -3.71 -10.39 5.76
N ALA A 230 -4.72 -10.42 4.89
CA ALA A 230 -4.59 -11.04 3.57
C ALA A 230 -3.59 -10.30 2.68
N ILE A 231 -3.60 -8.95 2.68
CA ILE A 231 -2.65 -8.18 1.87
C ILE A 231 -1.22 -8.33 2.37
N GLU A 232 -1.03 -8.35 3.69
CA GLU A 232 0.25 -8.63 4.33
C GLU A 232 0.74 -10.04 3.94
N SER A 233 -0.15 -11.04 3.98
CA SER A 233 0.15 -12.42 3.60
C SER A 233 0.66 -12.52 2.17
N VAL A 234 -0.07 -11.94 1.21
CA VAL A 234 0.31 -11.93 -0.21
C VAL A 234 1.66 -11.24 -0.40
N CYS A 235 1.86 -10.06 0.19
CA CYS A 235 3.10 -9.30 0.06
C CYS A 235 4.29 -10.05 0.69
N TYR A 236 4.11 -10.66 1.85
CA TYR A 236 5.11 -11.51 2.50
C TYR A 236 5.51 -12.68 1.60
N ARG A 237 4.54 -13.41 1.05
CA ARG A 237 4.81 -14.57 0.19
C ARG A 237 5.53 -14.19 -1.09
N LEU A 238 5.15 -13.07 -1.71
CA LEU A 238 5.84 -12.51 -2.88
C LEU A 238 7.30 -12.16 -2.56
N CYS A 239 7.54 -11.39 -1.50
CA CYS A 239 8.88 -11.00 -1.08
C CYS A 239 9.75 -12.21 -0.69
N LYS A 240 9.21 -13.18 0.05
CA LYS A 240 9.94 -14.40 0.46
C LYS A 240 10.28 -15.29 -0.72
N ALA A 241 9.41 -15.37 -1.72
CA ALA A 241 9.67 -16.14 -2.94
C ALA A 241 10.72 -15.48 -3.84
N GLU A 242 10.68 -14.15 -3.98
CA GLU A 242 11.66 -13.41 -4.79
C GLU A 242 13.04 -13.33 -4.11
N PHE A 243 13.06 -13.09 -2.80
CA PHE A 243 14.29 -12.81 -2.04
C PHE A 243 14.52 -13.82 -0.90
N PRO A 244 14.56 -15.14 -1.16
CA PRO A 244 14.66 -16.14 -0.10
C PRO A 244 15.90 -15.96 0.79
N GLY A 245 17.01 -15.47 0.22
CA GLY A 245 18.25 -15.20 0.96
C GLY A 245 18.18 -14.03 1.96
N LEU A 246 17.11 -13.22 1.93
CA LEU A 246 16.90 -12.12 2.88
C LEU A 246 16.04 -12.53 4.08
N PHE A 247 15.41 -13.70 4.05
CA PHE A 247 14.55 -14.21 5.12
C PHE A 247 15.29 -15.28 5.92
N THR A 248 15.86 -14.89 7.07
CA THR A 248 16.38 -15.85 8.05
C THR A 248 15.24 -16.69 8.63
N THR A 249 15.57 -17.77 9.36
CA THR A 249 14.57 -18.55 10.10
C THR A 249 13.78 -17.65 11.05
N ALA A 250 14.45 -16.86 11.88
CA ALA A 250 13.81 -15.95 12.84
C ALA A 250 12.88 -14.93 12.16
N LEU A 251 13.31 -14.34 11.03
CA LEU A 251 12.46 -13.43 10.26
C LEU A 251 11.24 -14.13 9.68
N SER A 252 11.44 -15.30 9.06
CA SER A 252 10.34 -16.08 8.49
C SER A 252 9.33 -16.47 9.55
N SER A 253 9.80 -17.01 10.66
CA SER A 253 8.96 -17.54 11.72
C SER A 253 8.27 -16.41 12.49
N GLY A 254 8.94 -15.28 12.73
CA GLY A 254 8.31 -14.13 13.39
C GLY A 254 7.29 -13.38 12.51
N VAL A 255 7.48 -13.35 11.18
CA VAL A 255 6.44 -12.83 10.26
C VAL A 255 5.21 -13.72 10.28
N GLU A 256 5.41 -15.03 10.21
CA GLU A 256 4.30 -15.98 10.27
C GLU A 256 3.60 -15.93 11.64
N ASP A 257 4.35 -15.76 12.73
CA ASP A 257 3.82 -15.60 14.09
C ASP A 257 2.87 -14.41 14.21
N TYR A 258 3.24 -13.19 13.76
CA TYR A 258 2.29 -12.06 13.86
C TYR A 258 1.06 -12.25 12.96
N LEU A 259 1.21 -12.84 11.77
CA LEU A 259 0.09 -13.06 10.86
C LEU A 259 -0.87 -14.13 11.39
N LEU A 260 -0.34 -15.19 12.02
CA LEU A 260 -1.14 -16.20 12.71
C LEU A 260 -1.89 -15.59 13.90
N GLN A 261 -1.21 -14.83 14.74
CA GLN A 261 -1.82 -14.16 15.90
C GLN A 261 -2.91 -13.14 15.51
N ALA A 262 -2.74 -12.46 14.38
CA ALA A 262 -3.74 -11.56 13.82
C ALA A 262 -4.93 -12.32 13.23
N ALA A 263 -4.68 -13.44 12.54
CA ALA A 263 -5.72 -14.23 11.90
C ALA A 263 -6.55 -15.08 12.87
N ASP A 264 -5.93 -15.60 13.93
CA ASP A 264 -6.54 -16.54 14.87
C ASP A 264 -5.98 -16.32 16.28
N SER A 265 -6.89 -16.03 17.22
CA SER A 265 -6.55 -15.71 18.60
C SER A 265 -5.93 -16.87 19.38
N SER A 266 -6.10 -18.12 18.93
CA SER A 266 -5.48 -19.29 19.56
C SER A 266 -3.96 -19.36 19.41
N TYR A 267 -3.38 -18.59 18.47
CA TYR A 267 -1.93 -18.48 18.28
C TYR A 267 -1.29 -17.40 19.16
N ARG A 268 -2.08 -16.61 19.90
CA ARG A 268 -1.56 -15.53 20.76
C ARG A 268 -0.88 -16.11 22.01
N PRO A 269 0.16 -15.45 22.56
CA PRO A 269 0.75 -15.87 23.83
C PRO A 269 -0.30 -15.98 24.94
N LYS A 270 -0.28 -17.06 25.72
CA LYS A 270 -1.34 -17.37 26.71
C LYS A 270 -1.50 -16.31 27.79
N ASP A 271 -0.40 -15.70 28.20
CA ASP A 271 -0.36 -14.71 29.28
C ASP A 271 -0.42 -13.27 28.76
N LEU A 272 -0.86 -13.10 27.50
CA LEU A 272 -0.98 -11.80 26.84
C LEU A 272 -2.39 -11.60 26.30
N VAL A 273 -2.96 -10.43 26.60
CA VAL A 273 -4.23 -9.98 26.04
C VAL A 273 -3.96 -8.76 25.19
N TYR A 274 -4.28 -8.83 23.89
CA TYR A 274 -4.15 -7.68 23.01
C TYR A 274 -5.30 -6.68 23.25
N ASP A 275 -5.01 -5.55 23.88
CA ASP A 275 -5.90 -4.41 24.15
C ASP A 275 -5.14 -3.08 23.90
N PRO A 276 -5.03 -2.65 22.62
CA PRO A 276 -4.22 -1.50 22.26
C PRO A 276 -4.80 -0.14 22.68
N GLU A 277 -6.05 -0.10 23.15
CA GLU A 277 -6.73 1.10 23.66
C GLU A 277 -6.61 1.20 25.19
N LYS A 278 -6.27 0.10 25.87
CA LYS A 278 -6.19 -0.03 27.33
C LYS A 278 -7.52 0.36 28.00
N ASP A 279 -8.62 -0.06 27.40
CA ASP A 279 -9.99 0.27 27.84
C ASP A 279 -10.80 -0.95 28.31
N ASN A 280 -10.16 -2.13 28.38
CA ASN A 280 -10.76 -3.44 28.63
C ASN A 280 -11.64 -3.96 27.47
N SER A 281 -11.41 -3.48 26.25
CA SER A 281 -12.01 -4.00 25.02
C SER A 281 -10.95 -4.75 24.18
N PRO A 282 -10.51 -5.94 24.61
CA PRO A 282 -9.47 -6.67 23.91
C PRO A 282 -9.91 -7.07 22.50
N ILE A 283 -8.94 -7.27 21.61
CA ILE A 283 -9.17 -7.80 20.26
C ILE A 283 -9.78 -9.21 20.40
N ALA A 284 -11.09 -9.32 20.26
CA ALA A 284 -11.80 -10.57 20.55
C ALA A 284 -11.57 -11.68 19.51
N GLY A 285 -11.43 -11.29 18.24
CA GLY A 285 -11.44 -12.23 17.11
C GLY A 285 -10.30 -12.04 16.11
N SER A 286 -10.52 -12.66 14.95
CA SER A 286 -9.67 -12.52 13.76
C SER A 286 -9.68 -11.08 13.24
N LEU A 287 -8.52 -10.61 12.79
CA LEU A 287 -8.32 -9.35 12.09
C LEU A 287 -8.27 -9.51 10.56
N GLY A 288 -8.43 -10.74 10.07
CA GLY A 288 -8.35 -11.06 8.65
C GLY A 288 -7.82 -12.47 8.38
N VAL A 289 -7.57 -12.79 7.12
CA VAL A 289 -7.19 -14.15 6.70
C VAL A 289 -5.68 -14.26 6.45
N PHE A 290 -5.05 -15.21 7.12
CA PHE A 290 -3.68 -15.65 6.82
C PHE A 290 -3.69 -17.03 6.16
N GLU A 291 -3.17 -17.11 4.94
CA GLU A 291 -3.04 -18.35 4.18
C GLU A 291 -1.72 -18.39 3.40
N HIS A 292 -1.34 -19.59 2.95
CA HIS A 292 -0.30 -19.77 1.96
C HIS A 292 -0.92 -20.12 0.60
N TRP A 293 -0.33 -19.60 -0.47
CA TRP A 293 -0.65 -20.13 -1.80
C TRP A 293 -0.20 -21.59 -1.93
N ASN A 294 -0.80 -22.31 -2.88
CA ASN A 294 -0.47 -23.70 -3.18
C ASN A 294 0.97 -23.90 -3.68
N ASN A 295 1.44 -23.09 -4.63
CA ASN A 295 2.79 -23.17 -5.18
C ASN A 295 3.23 -21.82 -5.80
N ALA A 296 4.54 -21.66 -6.01
CA ALA A 296 5.14 -20.42 -6.49
C ALA A 296 4.81 -20.07 -7.95
N ALA A 297 4.33 -21.01 -8.77
CA ALA A 297 3.93 -20.75 -10.14
C ALA A 297 2.50 -20.17 -10.18
N ASP A 298 1.53 -20.94 -9.66
CA ASP A 298 0.10 -20.64 -9.77
C ASP A 298 -0.35 -19.58 -8.77
N LYS A 299 0.26 -19.55 -7.58
CA LYS A 299 -0.03 -18.61 -6.49
C LYS A 299 -1.52 -18.57 -6.11
N GLN A 300 -2.19 -19.73 -6.12
CA GLN A 300 -3.61 -19.86 -5.81
C GLN A 300 -3.82 -20.11 -4.32
N TYR A 301 -4.82 -19.46 -3.76
CA TYR A 301 -5.24 -19.56 -2.37
C TYR A 301 -6.58 -20.31 -2.25
N SER A 302 -7.12 -20.45 -1.03
CA SER A 302 -8.26 -21.35 -0.80
C SER A 302 -9.50 -21.01 -1.62
N ARG A 303 -9.79 -19.72 -1.84
CA ARG A 303 -10.91 -19.27 -2.67
C ARG A 303 -10.63 -19.43 -4.16
N ASN A 304 -9.38 -19.22 -4.61
CA ASN A 304 -8.98 -19.57 -5.99
C ASN A 304 -9.19 -21.06 -6.28
N LEU A 305 -8.97 -21.92 -5.29
CA LEU A 305 -9.05 -23.38 -5.40
C LEU A 305 -10.45 -23.96 -5.09
N SER A 306 -11.41 -23.12 -4.70
CA SER A 306 -12.76 -23.55 -4.27
C SER A 306 -12.73 -24.56 -3.11
N ILE A 307 -11.73 -24.47 -2.22
CA ILE A 307 -11.61 -25.33 -1.02
C ILE A 307 -11.81 -24.55 0.30
N GLY A 308 -12.09 -23.26 0.21
CA GLY A 308 -12.32 -22.40 1.36
C GLY A 308 -12.77 -20.99 0.96
N ASN A 309 -13.07 -20.16 1.96
CA ASN A 309 -13.55 -18.79 1.79
C ASN A 309 -12.46 -17.74 2.07
N GLY A 310 -11.19 -18.14 2.02
CA GLY A 310 -10.07 -17.27 2.35
C GLY A 310 -9.64 -16.39 1.18
N ILE A 311 -8.33 -16.35 0.93
CA ILE A 311 -7.75 -15.42 -0.04
C ILE A 311 -8.11 -15.86 -1.47
N GLU A 312 -8.41 -14.88 -2.33
CA GLU A 312 -8.47 -15.06 -3.78
C GLU A 312 -7.53 -14.05 -4.46
N LEU A 313 -6.36 -14.52 -4.90
CA LEU A 313 -5.46 -13.68 -5.67
C LEU A 313 -5.96 -13.58 -7.11
N ILE A 314 -6.52 -12.42 -7.48
CA ILE A 314 -6.92 -12.12 -8.86
C ILE A 314 -5.72 -11.48 -9.58
N LYS A 315 -5.44 -11.98 -10.79
CA LYS A 315 -4.37 -11.46 -11.64
C LYS A 315 -4.97 -10.75 -12.84
N VAL A 316 -4.74 -9.44 -12.95
CA VAL A 316 -5.20 -8.64 -14.08
C VAL A 316 -4.03 -8.43 -15.04
N VAL A 317 -3.83 -9.39 -15.93
CA VAL A 317 -2.86 -9.25 -17.01
C VAL A 317 -3.57 -8.64 -18.21
N ASN A 318 -3.18 -7.42 -18.58
CA ASN A 318 -3.46 -6.96 -19.94
C ASN A 318 -2.61 -7.81 -20.90
N THR A 319 -3.21 -8.88 -21.43
CA THR A 319 -2.65 -9.60 -22.56
C THR A 319 -2.87 -8.76 -23.80
N ALA A 320 -2.08 -7.70 -23.96
CA ALA A 320 -1.92 -7.10 -25.27
C ALA A 320 -1.28 -8.18 -26.15
N THR A 321 -2.08 -8.87 -26.96
CA THR A 321 -1.55 -9.75 -28.00
C THR A 321 -0.72 -8.86 -28.92
N PRO A 322 0.59 -9.10 -29.10
CA PRO A 322 1.35 -8.33 -30.07
C PRO A 322 0.71 -8.61 -31.43
N LEU A 323 0.06 -7.62 -32.07
CA LEU A 323 -0.32 -7.80 -33.46
C LEU A 323 0.98 -8.00 -34.26
N PRO A 324 1.02 -8.98 -35.18
CA PRO A 324 2.13 -9.09 -36.10
C PRO A 324 2.33 -7.75 -36.79
N VAL A 325 3.57 -7.27 -36.83
CA VAL A 325 3.94 -6.07 -37.58
C VAL A 325 3.50 -6.29 -39.03
N GLY A 326 2.40 -5.65 -39.45
CA GLY A 326 1.96 -5.62 -40.85
C GLY A 326 0.55 -6.13 -41.19
N SER A 327 -0.30 -6.57 -40.26
CA SER A 327 -1.67 -6.98 -40.64
C SER A 327 -2.63 -5.78 -40.73
N THR A 328 -2.96 -5.34 -41.95
CA THR A 328 -3.84 -4.21 -42.27
C THR A 328 -5.35 -4.54 -42.31
N ASN A 329 -5.77 -5.68 -41.77
CA ASN A 329 -7.18 -6.08 -41.86
C ASN A 329 -8.02 -5.51 -40.71
N ALA A 330 -8.55 -4.31 -40.93
CA ALA A 330 -9.51 -3.58 -40.10
C ALA A 330 -10.89 -4.26 -39.93
N LYS A 331 -11.01 -5.57 -40.22
CA LYS A 331 -12.25 -6.35 -40.06
C LYS A 331 -12.23 -7.33 -38.89
N ALA A 332 -11.13 -7.44 -38.14
CA ALA A 332 -11.05 -8.30 -36.96
C ALA A 332 -11.52 -7.60 -35.66
N LEU A 333 -11.87 -6.31 -35.71
CA LEU A 333 -12.24 -5.50 -34.54
C LEU A 333 -13.75 -5.57 -34.23
N GLN A 334 -14.35 -6.76 -34.32
CA GLN A 334 -15.73 -7.02 -33.89
C GLN A 334 -15.81 -8.01 -32.72
N ASN A 335 -14.69 -8.45 -32.15
CA ASN A 335 -14.73 -9.16 -30.88
C ASN A 335 -14.82 -8.15 -29.75
N THR A 336 -16.07 -7.79 -29.47
CA THR A 336 -16.55 -7.05 -28.30
C THR A 336 -15.93 -7.62 -27.03
N LEU A 337 -14.99 -6.90 -26.42
CA LEU A 337 -14.61 -7.13 -25.02
C LEU A 337 -15.77 -6.60 -24.16
N ALA A 338 -16.83 -7.41 -24.07
CA ALA A 338 -17.89 -7.20 -23.09
C ALA A 338 -17.39 -7.73 -21.74
N PHE A 339 -17.02 -6.83 -20.83
CA PHE A 339 -16.77 -7.19 -19.45
C PHE A 339 -18.12 -7.21 -18.72
N SER A 340 -18.44 -8.35 -18.09
CA SER A 340 -19.62 -8.48 -17.25
C SER A 340 -19.23 -8.16 -15.81
N VAL A 341 -19.87 -7.15 -15.21
CA VAL A 341 -19.76 -6.83 -13.78
C VAL A 341 -21.15 -7.05 -13.17
N TYR A 342 -21.20 -7.84 -12.10
CA TYR A 342 -22.42 -8.28 -11.41
C TYR A 342 -22.28 -7.91 -9.92
N PRO A 343 -23.33 -7.54 -9.16
CA PRO A 343 -24.36 -6.51 -9.34
C PRO A 343 -23.92 -5.10 -8.84
N ASN A 344 -24.86 -4.12 -8.88
CA ASN A 344 -24.72 -2.70 -9.26
C ASN A 344 -25.74 -1.79 -8.49
N PRO A 345 -25.54 -0.46 -8.36
CA PRO A 345 -26.57 0.46 -8.87
C PRO A 345 -26.02 1.76 -9.52
N ALA A 346 -25.65 1.72 -10.80
CA ALA A 346 -25.68 2.81 -11.77
C ALA A 346 -25.53 2.22 -13.20
N SER A 347 -26.33 2.70 -14.15
CA SER A 347 -26.36 2.23 -15.54
C SER A 347 -25.08 2.60 -16.31
N CYS A 348 -24.34 1.62 -16.83
CA CYS A 348 -23.13 1.87 -17.63
C CYS A 348 -23.23 1.28 -19.03
N VAL A 349 -23.44 2.16 -20.02
CA VAL A 349 -22.83 2.01 -21.35
C VAL A 349 -21.74 3.08 -21.41
N ALA A 350 -20.49 2.67 -21.63
CA ALA A 350 -19.40 3.59 -21.96
C ALA A 350 -19.17 3.51 -23.48
N THR A 351 -19.62 4.53 -24.20
CA THR A 351 -19.31 4.73 -25.62
C THR A 351 -18.10 5.64 -25.72
N ILE A 352 -17.02 5.18 -26.35
CA ILE A 352 -15.86 6.04 -26.65
C ILE A 352 -16.08 6.63 -28.03
N GLU A 353 -16.33 7.93 -28.11
CA GLU A 353 -16.24 8.69 -29.36
C GLU A 353 -14.83 9.30 -29.50
N PRO A 354 -14.10 9.03 -30.59
CA PRO A 354 -12.78 9.63 -30.80
C PRO A 354 -12.91 11.11 -31.18
N LEU A 355 -12.37 12.00 -30.35
CA LEU A 355 -12.16 13.41 -30.71
C LEU A 355 -10.93 13.55 -31.62
N ASN A 356 -11.13 14.13 -32.80
CA ASN A 356 -10.07 14.44 -33.76
C ASN A 356 -9.16 15.55 -33.21
N GLY A 357 -7.95 15.20 -32.76
CA GLY A 357 -6.90 16.19 -32.52
C GLY A 357 -5.93 15.85 -31.39
N GLY A 358 -4.97 14.94 -31.68
CA GLY A 358 -3.67 14.76 -31.01
C GLY A 358 -3.61 14.83 -29.47
N ALA A 359 -3.27 13.71 -28.83
CA ALA A 359 -2.89 13.68 -27.42
C ALA A 359 -1.36 13.80 -27.24
N PHE A 360 -0.93 14.50 -26.18
CA PHE A 360 0.45 14.50 -25.70
C PHE A 360 0.54 13.58 -24.49
N TYR A 361 1.61 12.79 -24.36
CA TYR A 361 1.95 12.16 -23.09
C TYR A 361 3.39 12.46 -22.69
N SER A 362 3.58 12.54 -21.38
CA SER A 362 4.85 12.80 -20.71
C SER A 362 5.27 11.58 -19.91
N ILE A 363 6.49 11.10 -20.14
CA ILE A 363 7.15 10.13 -19.26
C ILE A 363 7.85 10.92 -18.18
N THR A 364 7.64 10.56 -16.92
CA THR A 364 8.16 11.29 -15.77
C THR A 364 8.88 10.30 -14.85
N ASN A 365 10.04 10.66 -14.29
CA ASN A 365 10.71 9.82 -13.29
C ASN A 365 10.06 9.99 -11.90
N MET A 366 10.55 9.24 -10.90
CA MET A 366 10.14 9.36 -9.49
C MET A 366 10.35 10.76 -8.89
N ALA A 367 11.17 11.61 -9.53
CA ALA A 367 11.40 12.99 -9.12
C ALA A 367 10.40 13.99 -9.76
N GLY A 368 9.37 13.54 -10.48
CA GLY A 368 8.45 14.44 -11.19
C GLY A 368 9.08 15.12 -12.41
N LYS A 369 10.33 14.79 -12.78
CA LYS A 369 11.01 15.33 -13.95
C LYS A 369 10.52 14.64 -15.22
N ARG A 370 9.96 15.43 -16.14
CA ARG A 370 9.53 14.97 -17.46
C ARG A 370 10.75 14.52 -18.28
N LEU A 371 10.90 13.21 -18.44
CA LEU A 371 11.95 12.55 -19.20
C LEU A 371 11.73 12.63 -20.72
N LYS A 372 10.47 12.61 -21.18
CA LYS A 372 10.13 12.65 -22.61
C LYS A 372 8.75 13.25 -22.84
N LYS A 373 8.59 14.06 -23.90
CA LYS A 373 7.30 14.54 -24.42
C LYS A 373 7.16 14.00 -25.83
N VAL A 374 6.12 13.20 -26.10
CA VAL A 374 5.90 12.60 -27.43
C VAL A 374 4.62 13.19 -28.02
N MET A 375 4.71 13.69 -29.25
CA MET A 375 3.58 14.18 -30.03
C MET A 375 3.07 13.03 -30.90
N CYS A 376 1.82 12.62 -30.73
CA CYS A 376 1.20 11.60 -31.57
C CYS A 376 0.31 12.26 -32.63
N LEU A 377 0.85 12.44 -33.85
CA LEU A 377 0.09 12.84 -35.03
C LEU A 377 -0.27 11.61 -35.87
N GLY A 378 -1.55 11.43 -36.20
CA GLY A 378 -1.97 10.60 -37.33
C GLY A 378 -2.80 9.36 -37.01
N LYS A 379 -3.73 9.08 -37.94
CA LYS A 379 -4.93 8.22 -37.91
C LYS A 379 -4.76 6.70 -37.66
N ASN A 380 -3.67 6.24 -37.05
CA ASN A 380 -3.45 4.83 -36.72
C ASN A 380 -2.99 4.69 -35.26
N GLN A 381 -3.88 5.05 -34.32
CA GLN A 381 -3.50 5.25 -32.92
C GLN A 381 -3.75 4.02 -32.05
N TRP A 382 -2.62 3.41 -31.68
CA TRP A 382 -2.47 2.61 -30.48
C TRP A 382 -2.50 3.56 -29.27
N LEU A 383 -3.56 3.45 -28.47
CA LEU A 383 -3.66 4.12 -27.19
C LEU A 383 -2.64 3.50 -26.23
N THR A 384 -1.49 4.14 -26.07
CA THR A 384 -0.51 3.77 -25.04
C THR A 384 -1.05 4.18 -23.66
N TYR A 385 -2.01 3.40 -23.14
CA TYR A 385 -2.04 3.17 -21.69
C TYR A 385 -0.65 2.65 -21.31
N LEU A 386 -0.11 3.07 -20.16
CA LEU A 386 1.05 2.42 -19.54
C LEU A 386 0.99 0.92 -19.83
N TYR A 387 1.98 0.37 -20.55
CA TYR A 387 2.03 -1.06 -20.82
C TYR A 387 2.27 -1.76 -19.48
N TRP A 388 1.20 -2.03 -18.74
CA TRP A 388 1.17 -2.93 -17.61
C TRP A 388 1.33 -4.33 -18.18
N HIS A 389 2.56 -4.81 -18.32
CA HIS A 389 2.79 -6.17 -18.77
C HIS A 389 2.23 -7.20 -17.77
N GLN A 390 1.96 -6.81 -16.51
CA GLN A 390 1.04 -7.44 -15.56
C GLN A 390 0.69 -6.46 -14.44
N ALA A 391 -0.58 -6.38 -14.03
CA ALA A 391 -0.97 -5.77 -12.75
C ALA A 391 -1.64 -6.83 -11.87
N TYR A 392 -1.19 -6.98 -10.62
CA TYR A 392 -1.87 -7.83 -9.65
C TYR A 392 -2.93 -7.05 -8.88
N ILE A 393 -4.14 -6.97 -9.39
CA ILE A 393 -5.26 -6.37 -8.66
C ILE A 393 -5.91 -7.44 -7.80
N PHE A 394 -5.63 -7.41 -6.50
CA PHE A 394 -6.27 -8.26 -5.49
C PHE A 394 -7.62 -7.66 -5.06
N PHE A 395 -8.61 -8.52 -4.79
CA PHE A 395 -9.87 -8.13 -4.17
C PHE A 395 -10.25 -9.16 -3.12
N ASN A 396 -10.14 -8.79 -1.84
CA ASN A 396 -10.76 -9.53 -0.76
C ASN A 396 -11.68 -8.60 0.02
N GLN A 397 -12.96 -9.00 0.12
CA GLN A 397 -13.95 -8.34 0.95
C GLN A 397 -13.96 -9.05 2.31
N TRP A 398 -13.45 -8.38 3.33
CA TRP A 398 -13.59 -8.80 4.72
C TRP A 398 -14.35 -7.70 5.48
N ASN A 399 -15.31 -8.09 6.31
CA ASN A 399 -16.16 -7.16 7.06
C ASN A 399 -15.69 -7.09 8.54
N PRO A 400 -15.02 -6.00 8.96
CA PRO A 400 -14.51 -5.87 10.33
C PRO A 400 -15.61 -5.75 11.40
N ALA A 401 -16.85 -5.38 11.01
CA ALA A 401 -17.93 -5.08 11.94
C ALA A 401 -18.57 -6.34 12.57
N ALA A 402 -18.29 -7.53 12.05
CA ALA A 402 -18.93 -8.77 12.50
C ALA A 402 -18.31 -9.41 13.76
N ASN A 403 -17.16 -8.93 14.25
CA ASN A 403 -16.38 -9.60 15.30
C ASN A 403 -16.10 -8.72 16.54
N ARG A 404 -17.07 -7.93 17.01
CA ARG A 404 -17.09 -7.42 18.39
C ARG A 404 -17.88 -8.36 19.29
#